data_AF-A0A7J8MLE2-F1
#
_entry.id   AF-A0A7J8MLE2-F1
#
_cell.length_a   1.000
_cell.length_b   1.000
_cell.length_c   1.000
_cell.angle_alpha   90.00
_cell.angle_beta   90.00
_cell.angle_gamma   90.00
#
_symmetry.space_group_name_H-M   'P 1'
#
loop_
_entity.id
_entity.type
_entity.pdbx_description
1 polymer ?
#
loop_
_entity_poly.entity_id
_entity_poly.type
_entity_poly.pdbx_seq_one_letter_code
_entity_poly.pdbx_strand_id
1 'polypeptide(L)'
;MPWNSLMDRMMKEQHSQGTTVEDIAAVLKRTPIHLQIIEAIKSAHALGCDLKIVSDANTFFIDTILEHHGLQECFSEINTNPGFVDEQGRLRIFPHHDFTKSSHGCDHPSCPPNMCKGIVIEKIQASLSMEDQKKTIIYLGDGLGDFCPSLKLGDGDYVMPRKDFPVWDLICKNRSLIKAQIYEWSDGEEFKSVLLRLISRIISIDGNNTNANIGQLYSVDCKLNTMALPATSGHEAFPQALPVLH
;
A
#
# COMPACT_ATOMS: atom_id res chain seq x y z
N MET A 1 21.39 13.20 -3.86
CA MET A 1 20.67 13.60 -2.64
C MET A 1 19.56 12.58 -2.44
N PRO A 2 19.35 12.01 -1.24
CA PRO A 2 18.24 11.09 -0.99
C PRO A 2 16.89 11.74 -1.32
N TRP A 3 15.94 10.95 -1.84
CA TRP A 3 14.62 11.42 -2.29
C TRP A 3 13.88 12.26 -1.23
N ASN A 4 13.81 11.78 0.01
CA ASN A 4 13.17 12.50 1.12
C ASN A 4 13.78 13.90 1.37
N SER A 5 15.11 14.01 1.36
CA SER A 5 15.79 15.31 1.52
C SER A 5 15.56 16.24 0.33
N LEU A 6 15.47 15.68 -0.87
CA LEU A 6 15.12 16.44 -2.07
C LEU A 6 13.70 17.00 -1.94
N MET A 7 12.74 16.20 -1.48
CA MET A 7 11.36 16.65 -1.29
C MET A 7 11.26 17.79 -0.26
N ASP A 8 11.90 17.69 0.91
CA ASP A 8 11.93 18.79 1.90
C ASP A 8 12.54 20.06 1.32
N ARG A 9 13.64 19.91 0.56
CA ARG A 9 14.29 21.04 -0.11
C ARG A 9 13.38 21.68 -1.16
N MET A 10 12.71 20.89 -1.99
CA MET A 10 11.80 21.40 -3.00
C MET A 10 10.63 22.17 -2.38
N MET A 11 10.06 21.68 -1.27
CA MET A 11 8.99 22.40 -0.57
C MET A 11 9.45 23.76 -0.03
N LYS A 12 10.69 23.84 0.48
CA LYS A 12 11.30 25.12 0.88
C LYS A 12 11.50 26.07 -0.30
N GLU A 13 12.01 25.56 -1.42
CA GLU A 13 12.24 26.37 -2.63
C GLU A 13 10.92 26.88 -3.21
N GLN A 14 9.88 26.04 -3.26
CA GLN A 14 8.53 26.45 -3.68
C GLN A 14 7.96 27.56 -2.80
N HIS A 15 8.07 27.42 -1.47
CA HIS A 15 7.64 28.47 -0.55
C HIS A 15 8.40 29.78 -0.76
N SER A 16 9.72 29.72 -1.03
CA SER A 16 10.52 30.93 -1.33
C SER A 16 10.08 31.66 -2.59
N GLN A 17 9.36 30.98 -3.49
CA GLN A 17 8.77 31.53 -4.70
C GLN A 17 7.32 32.00 -4.50
N GLY A 18 6.79 31.92 -3.28
CA GLY A 18 5.45 32.37 -2.92
C GLY A 18 4.37 31.29 -2.93
N THR A 19 4.72 30.02 -3.20
CA THR A 19 3.77 28.90 -3.12
C THR A 19 3.35 28.66 -1.66
N THR A 20 2.05 28.71 -1.40
CA THR A 20 1.48 28.45 -0.07
C THR A 20 1.20 26.96 0.15
N VAL A 21 0.99 26.54 1.39
CA VAL A 21 0.57 25.16 1.68
C VAL A 21 -0.84 24.88 1.18
N GLU A 22 -1.69 25.90 1.09
CA GLU A 22 -3.01 25.84 0.49
C GLU A 22 -2.93 25.57 -1.02
N ASP A 23 -1.97 26.18 -1.73
CA ASP A 23 -1.72 25.90 -3.14
C ASP A 23 -1.28 24.44 -3.35
N ILE A 24 -0.39 23.94 -2.49
CA ILE A 24 0.05 22.53 -2.50
C ILE A 24 -1.16 21.62 -2.27
N ALA A 25 -1.98 21.91 -1.26
CA ALA A 25 -3.18 21.13 -0.96
C ALA A 25 -4.19 21.14 -2.12
N ALA A 26 -4.37 22.28 -2.79
CA ALA A 26 -5.24 22.40 -3.97
C ALA A 26 -4.76 21.53 -5.13
N VAL A 27 -3.44 21.41 -5.34
CA VAL A 27 -2.87 20.49 -6.34
C VAL A 27 -3.07 19.04 -5.94
N LEU A 28 -2.82 18.70 -4.67
CA LEU A 28 -2.99 17.33 -4.17
C LEU A 28 -4.43 16.83 -4.32
N LYS A 29 -5.42 17.68 -4.06
CA LYS A 29 -6.87 17.38 -4.25
C LYS A 29 -7.23 17.07 -5.69
N ARG A 30 -6.42 17.47 -6.67
CA ARG A 30 -6.62 17.18 -8.10
C ARG A 30 -5.92 15.90 -8.55
N THR A 31 -5.21 15.21 -7.66
CA THR A 31 -4.54 13.95 -7.97
C THR A 31 -5.59 12.92 -8.39
N PRO A 32 -5.51 12.34 -9.59
CA PRO A 32 -6.50 11.38 -10.04
C PRO A 32 -6.40 10.08 -9.24
N ILE A 33 -7.50 9.67 -8.63
CA ILE A 33 -7.67 8.35 -8.03
C ILE A 33 -8.80 7.64 -8.76
N HIS A 34 -8.55 6.41 -9.22
CA HIS A 34 -9.54 5.61 -9.91
C HIS A 34 -10.72 5.30 -8.96
N LEU A 35 -11.96 5.54 -9.39
CA LEU A 35 -13.15 5.39 -8.54
C LEU A 35 -13.26 4.00 -7.91
N GLN A 36 -12.93 2.96 -8.68
CA GLN A 36 -12.92 1.58 -8.16
C GLN A 36 -11.92 1.35 -7.01
N ILE A 37 -10.81 2.09 -6.94
CA ILE A 37 -9.89 2.00 -5.79
C ILE A 37 -10.57 2.58 -4.54
N ILE A 38 -11.25 3.73 -4.68
CA ILE A 38 -12.02 4.35 -3.58
C ILE A 38 -13.10 3.37 -3.09
N GLU A 39 -13.85 2.76 -4.01
CA GLU A 39 -14.88 1.78 -3.67
C GLU A 39 -14.29 0.52 -3.03
N ALA A 40 -13.14 0.03 -3.49
CA ALA A 40 -12.45 -1.12 -2.93
C ALA A 40 -12.01 -0.86 -1.48
N ILE A 41 -11.41 0.31 -1.20
CA ILE A 41 -11.00 0.72 0.16
C ILE A 41 -12.23 0.76 1.08
N LYS A 42 -13.29 1.46 0.67
CA LYS A 42 -14.53 1.56 1.47
C LYS A 42 -15.17 0.20 1.71
N SER A 43 -15.17 -0.67 0.71
CA SER A 43 -15.72 -2.03 0.82
C SER A 43 -14.89 -2.90 1.75
N ALA A 44 -13.56 -2.87 1.65
CA ALA A 44 -12.67 -3.60 2.54
C ALA A 44 -12.85 -3.16 4.01
N HIS A 45 -12.91 -1.84 4.25
CA HIS A 45 -13.20 -1.29 5.57
C HIS A 45 -14.58 -1.74 6.10
N ALA A 46 -15.62 -1.67 5.27
CA ALA A 46 -16.97 -2.11 5.64
C ALA A 46 -17.06 -3.62 5.92
N LEU A 47 -16.19 -4.43 5.32
CA LEU A 47 -16.05 -5.86 5.60
C LEU A 47 -15.24 -6.17 6.87
N GLY A 48 -14.81 -5.14 7.61
CA GLY A 48 -14.10 -5.27 8.89
C GLY A 48 -12.59 -5.48 8.76
N CYS A 49 -12.00 -5.20 7.59
CA CYS A 49 -10.55 -5.22 7.44
C CYS A 49 -9.91 -4.04 8.18
N ASP A 50 -8.83 -4.31 8.92
CA ASP A 50 -7.96 -3.27 9.46
C ASP A 50 -7.03 -2.75 8.35
N LEU A 51 -7.30 -1.55 7.83
CA LEU A 51 -6.53 -0.97 6.74
C LEU A 51 -5.41 -0.07 7.27
N LYS A 52 -4.21 -0.23 6.72
CA LYS A 52 -3.02 0.54 7.08
C LYS A 52 -2.29 1.03 5.83
N ILE A 53 -1.66 2.21 5.93
CA ILE A 53 -0.83 2.76 4.86
C ILE A 53 0.64 2.63 5.24
N VAL A 54 1.46 2.15 4.30
CA VAL A 54 2.93 2.13 4.40
C VAL A 54 3.50 2.79 3.14
N SER A 55 3.88 4.07 3.25
CA SER A 55 4.17 4.90 2.07
C SER A 55 5.42 5.76 2.25
N ASP A 56 6.24 5.83 1.20
CA ASP A 56 7.41 6.71 1.14
C ASP A 56 7.05 8.14 0.65
N ALA A 57 5.82 8.58 0.92
CA ALA A 57 5.35 9.94 0.70
C ALA A 57 5.61 10.80 1.94
N ASN A 58 4.61 11.52 2.46
CA ASN A 58 4.65 12.18 3.76
C ASN A 58 3.23 12.35 4.33
N THR A 59 3.11 12.62 5.64
CA THR A 59 1.81 12.75 6.33
C THR A 59 0.92 13.81 5.70
N PHE A 60 1.44 15.03 5.46
CA PHE A 60 0.65 16.12 4.87
C PHE A 60 0.04 15.74 3.51
N PHE A 61 0.79 15.07 2.64
CA PHE A 61 0.27 14.64 1.33
C PHE A 61 -0.81 13.58 1.47
N ILE A 62 -0.56 12.56 2.29
CA ILE A 62 -1.47 11.44 2.48
C ILE A 62 -2.78 11.94 3.11
N ASP A 63 -2.69 12.68 4.22
CA ASP A 63 -3.86 13.20 4.94
C ASP A 63 -4.71 14.10 4.04
N THR A 64 -4.09 15.00 3.28
CA THR A 64 -4.81 15.89 2.35
C THR A 64 -5.61 15.11 1.30
N ILE A 65 -5.01 14.06 0.73
CA ILE A 65 -5.65 13.24 -0.30
C ILE A 65 -6.77 12.39 0.31
N LEU A 66 -6.53 11.75 1.45
CA LEU A 66 -7.52 10.92 2.14
C LEU A 66 -8.72 11.72 2.61
N GLU A 67 -8.50 12.91 3.21
CA GLU A 67 -9.58 13.80 3.63
C GLU A 67 -10.44 14.23 2.44
N HIS A 68 -9.81 14.62 1.32
CA HIS A 68 -10.52 15.03 0.12
C HIS A 68 -11.47 13.96 -0.43
N HIS A 69 -11.05 12.68 -0.38
CA HIS A 69 -11.84 11.56 -0.86
C HIS A 69 -12.75 10.91 0.21
N GLY A 70 -12.75 11.43 1.44
CA GLY A 70 -13.51 10.87 2.55
C GLY A 70 -13.06 9.46 2.92
N LEU A 71 -11.74 9.23 2.93
CA LEU A 71 -11.10 7.94 3.20
C LEU A 71 -10.30 7.91 4.51
N GLN A 72 -10.14 9.05 5.20
CA GLN A 72 -9.33 9.14 6.43
C GLN A 72 -9.72 8.08 7.46
N GLU A 73 -11.03 7.97 7.75
CA GLU A 73 -11.58 7.03 8.74
C GLU A 73 -11.45 5.55 8.35
N CYS A 74 -11.10 5.25 7.08
CA CYS A 74 -10.94 3.87 6.65
C CYS A 74 -9.61 3.26 7.14
N PHE A 75 -8.62 4.10 7.50
CA PHE A 75 -7.27 3.65 7.85
C PHE A 75 -6.99 3.85 9.34
N SER A 76 -6.59 2.78 10.03
CA SER A 76 -6.27 2.84 11.46
C SER A 76 -4.85 3.34 11.73
N GLU A 77 -3.96 3.26 10.74
CA GLU A 77 -2.54 3.54 10.90
C GLU A 77 -1.90 4.00 9.59
N ILE A 78 -1.08 5.05 9.66
CA ILE A 78 -0.30 5.57 8.54
C ILE A 78 1.18 5.61 8.94
N ASN A 79 1.98 4.75 8.31
CA ASN A 79 3.43 4.72 8.43
C ASN A 79 4.04 5.44 7.22
N THR A 80 4.62 6.62 7.46
CA THR A 80 5.25 7.42 6.41
C THR A 80 6.30 8.37 6.99
N ASN A 81 6.92 9.18 6.13
CA ASN A 81 7.81 10.26 6.49
C ASN A 81 7.02 11.40 7.17
N PRO A 82 7.40 11.85 8.38
CA PRO A 82 6.70 12.96 9.03
C PRO A 82 6.75 14.24 8.20
N GLY A 83 5.59 14.87 8.00
CA GLY A 83 5.44 16.14 7.32
C GLY A 83 4.59 17.12 8.14
N PHE A 84 5.04 18.36 8.29
CA PHE A 84 4.28 19.40 9.00
C PHE A 84 4.56 20.79 8.44
N VAL A 85 3.63 21.71 8.67
CA VAL A 85 3.80 23.12 8.32
C VAL A 85 4.49 23.83 9.48
N ASP A 86 5.66 24.43 9.24
CA ASP A 86 6.39 25.16 10.28
C ASP A 86 5.80 26.55 10.54
N GLU A 87 6.34 27.24 11.54
CA GLU A 87 5.93 28.59 11.95
C GLU A 87 6.05 29.64 10.84
N GLN A 88 6.82 29.36 9.79
CA GLN A 88 6.97 30.24 8.62
C GLN A 88 6.01 29.87 7.49
N GLY A 89 5.10 28.90 7.69
CA GLY A 89 4.18 28.43 6.66
C GLY A 89 4.81 27.49 5.63
N ARG A 90 5.99 26.93 5.92
CA ARG A 90 6.68 26.01 5.00
C ARG A 90 6.29 24.58 5.32
N LEU A 91 5.95 23.81 4.28
CA LEU A 91 5.88 22.36 4.43
C LEU A 91 7.28 21.79 4.64
N ARG A 92 7.49 21.14 5.78
CA ARG A 92 8.72 20.46 6.17
C ARG A 92 8.51 18.96 6.14
N ILE A 93 9.47 18.24 5.58
CA ILE A 93 9.42 16.78 5.44
C ILE A 93 10.67 16.19 6.11
N PHE A 94 10.47 15.19 6.96
CA PHE A 94 11.51 14.50 7.70
C PHE A 94 11.51 13.02 7.35
N PRO A 95 12.64 12.33 7.47
CA PRO A 95 12.68 10.91 7.15
C PRO A 95 12.04 10.07 8.27
N HIS A 96 11.35 8.99 7.89
CA HIS A 96 10.78 8.04 8.85
C HIS A 96 11.87 7.37 9.72
N HIS A 97 13.00 7.02 9.11
CA HIS A 97 14.23 6.63 9.79
C HIS A 97 15.25 7.76 9.67
N ASP A 98 15.75 8.26 10.80
CA ASP A 98 16.78 9.30 10.81
C ASP A 98 18.14 8.73 10.35
N PHE A 99 18.29 8.64 9.03
CA PHE A 99 19.46 8.09 8.36
C PHE A 99 20.71 8.97 8.50
N THR A 100 20.59 10.17 9.08
CA THR A 100 21.74 11.00 9.45
C THR A 100 22.42 10.51 10.72
N LYS A 101 21.68 9.80 11.58
CA LYS A 101 22.20 9.19 12.82
C LYS A 101 22.61 7.74 12.62
N SER A 102 21.77 6.96 11.96
CA SER A 102 22.03 5.53 11.74
C SER A 102 21.22 5.00 10.56
N SER A 103 21.76 4.00 9.85
CA SER A 103 20.98 3.20 8.90
C SER A 103 19.80 2.53 9.60
N HIS A 104 18.71 2.30 8.87
CA HIS A 104 17.59 1.48 9.36
C HIS A 104 17.94 -0.02 9.46
N GLY A 105 19.15 -0.44 9.09
CA GLY A 105 19.66 -1.80 9.29
C GLY A 105 19.12 -2.84 8.30
N CYS A 106 18.52 -2.40 7.19
CA CYS A 106 18.15 -3.29 6.09
C CYS A 106 19.08 -3.03 4.91
N ASP A 107 19.74 -4.08 4.45
CA ASP A 107 20.72 -4.00 3.36
C ASP A 107 20.10 -4.19 1.98
N HIS A 108 18.76 -4.25 1.88
CA HIS A 108 18.08 -4.47 0.62
C HIS A 108 18.16 -3.20 -0.26
N PRO A 109 18.70 -3.28 -1.49
CA PRO A 109 18.98 -2.10 -2.32
C PRO A 109 17.74 -1.34 -2.78
N SER A 110 16.55 -1.96 -2.71
CA SER A 110 15.30 -1.30 -3.04
C SER A 110 14.73 -0.42 -1.92
N CYS A 111 15.32 -0.46 -0.72
CA CYS A 111 14.90 0.34 0.41
C CYS A 111 15.65 1.69 0.41
N PRO A 112 14.94 2.82 0.31
CA PRO A 112 15.59 4.12 0.44
C PRO A 112 16.01 4.36 1.91
N PRO A 113 17.08 5.14 2.15
CA PRO A 113 17.62 5.35 3.49
C PRO A 113 16.62 5.89 4.51
N ASN A 114 15.63 6.65 4.05
CA ASN A 114 14.65 7.28 4.91
C ASN A 114 13.51 6.37 5.35
N MET A 115 13.24 5.25 4.68
CA MET A 115 12.12 4.38 5.05
C MET A 115 12.26 2.96 4.48
N CYS A 116 12.32 1.96 5.35
CA CYS A 116 12.21 0.56 4.95
C CYS A 116 10.80 0.04 5.24
N LYS A 117 9.98 -0.12 4.20
CA LYS A 117 8.62 -0.66 4.34
C LYS A 117 8.60 -2.09 4.89
N GLY A 118 9.64 -2.89 4.64
CA GLY A 118 9.77 -4.23 5.20
C GLY A 118 9.87 -4.24 6.73
N ILE A 119 10.64 -3.33 7.31
CA ILE A 119 10.75 -3.18 8.77
C ILE A 119 9.41 -2.75 9.37
N VAL A 120 8.65 -1.90 8.67
CA VAL A 120 7.30 -1.51 9.10
C VAL A 120 6.37 -2.73 9.11
N ILE A 121 6.39 -3.57 8.07
CA ILE A 121 5.59 -4.81 8.04
C ILE A 121 5.98 -5.77 9.17
N GLU A 122 7.27 -5.93 9.46
CA GLU A 122 7.72 -6.78 10.60
C GLU A 122 7.17 -6.27 11.94
N LYS A 123 7.13 -4.94 12.15
CA LYS A 123 6.52 -4.34 13.35
C LYS A 123 5.02 -4.59 13.43
N ILE A 124 4.30 -4.47 12.30
CA ILE A 124 2.87 -4.77 12.23
C ILE A 124 2.63 -6.27 12.51
N GLN A 125 3.41 -7.17 11.93
CA GLN A 125 3.31 -8.60 12.22
C GLN A 125 3.56 -8.90 13.70
N ALA A 126 4.54 -8.22 14.33
CA ALA A 126 4.83 -8.37 15.75
C ALA A 126 3.64 -7.92 16.63
N SER A 127 2.99 -6.80 16.32
CA SER A 127 1.81 -6.36 17.07
C SER A 127 0.63 -7.32 16.89
N LEU A 128 0.38 -7.81 15.68
CA LEU A 128 -0.69 -8.78 15.39
C LEU A 128 -0.45 -10.15 16.06
N SER A 129 0.82 -10.54 16.28
CA SER A 129 1.15 -11.81 16.94
C SER A 129 0.78 -11.85 18.43
N MET A 130 0.46 -10.71 19.02
CA MET A 130 -0.04 -10.59 20.40
C MET A 130 -1.54 -10.84 20.50
N GLU A 131 -2.25 -10.96 19.37
CA GLU A 131 -3.68 -11.26 19.33
C GLU A 131 -3.96 -12.77 19.31
N ASP A 132 -5.08 -13.18 19.88
CA ASP A 132 -5.47 -14.61 19.96
C ASP A 132 -5.75 -15.25 18.58
N GLN A 133 -6.02 -14.43 17.57
CA GLN A 133 -6.37 -14.88 16.22
C GLN A 133 -5.26 -14.56 15.23
N LYS A 134 -4.77 -15.58 14.50
CA LYS A 134 -3.86 -15.38 13.37
C LYS A 134 -4.53 -14.48 12.34
N LYS A 135 -3.95 -13.31 12.09
CA LYS A 135 -4.37 -12.42 11.01
C LYS A 135 -3.66 -12.77 9.70
N THR A 136 -4.35 -12.56 8.59
CA THR A 136 -3.80 -12.66 7.24
C THR A 136 -3.52 -11.26 6.70
N ILE A 137 -2.32 -11.05 6.18
CA ILE A 137 -1.94 -9.77 5.57
C ILE A 137 -2.12 -9.85 4.05
N ILE A 138 -2.79 -8.85 3.49
CA ILE A 138 -2.79 -8.56 2.05
C ILE A 138 -1.97 -7.28 1.86
N TYR A 139 -0.81 -7.38 1.23
CA TYR A 139 0.06 -6.24 0.95
C TYR A 139 -0.05 -5.82 -0.50
N LEU A 140 -0.31 -4.53 -0.75
CA LEU A 140 -0.50 -3.96 -2.09
C LEU A 140 0.59 -2.92 -2.35
N GLY A 141 1.14 -2.91 -3.57
CA GLY A 141 2.18 -1.96 -3.95
C GLY A 141 2.55 -2.02 -5.42
N ASP A 142 3.35 -1.04 -5.87
CA ASP A 142 3.78 -0.88 -7.26
C ASP A 142 5.26 -0.50 -7.38
N GLY A 143 5.82 0.20 -6.39
CA GLY A 143 7.18 0.74 -6.42
C GLY A 143 8.27 -0.24 -5.98
N LEU A 144 9.52 0.10 -6.30
CA LEU A 144 10.70 -0.70 -5.88
C LEU A 144 10.74 -0.98 -4.37
N GLY A 145 10.33 0.01 -3.55
CA GLY A 145 10.29 -0.11 -2.09
C GLY A 145 9.28 -1.14 -1.57
N ASP A 146 8.36 -1.63 -2.41
CA ASP A 146 7.33 -2.60 -2.06
C ASP A 146 7.82 -4.06 -2.20
N PHE A 147 9.02 -4.26 -2.75
CA PHE A 147 9.60 -5.60 -2.84
C PHE A 147 10.09 -6.11 -1.48
N CYS A 148 10.76 -5.27 -0.68
CA CYS A 148 11.22 -5.65 0.65
C CYS A 148 10.11 -6.20 1.57
N PRO A 149 8.96 -5.51 1.73
CA PRO A 149 7.84 -6.06 2.52
C PRO A 149 7.28 -7.36 1.93
N SER A 150 7.30 -7.54 0.60
CA SER A 150 6.88 -8.81 -0.03
C SER A 150 7.73 -10.01 0.43
N LEU A 151 8.99 -9.80 0.82
CA LEU A 151 9.88 -10.84 1.36
C LEU A 151 9.58 -11.19 2.83
N LYS A 152 8.85 -10.33 3.55
CA LYS A 152 8.56 -10.49 4.99
C LYS A 152 7.28 -11.26 5.26
N LEU A 153 6.42 -11.38 4.24
CA LEU A 153 5.14 -12.05 4.34
C LEU A 153 5.31 -13.57 4.32
N GLY A 154 4.48 -14.25 5.11
CA GLY A 154 4.57 -15.68 5.34
C GLY A 154 3.60 -16.51 4.50
N ASP A 155 3.61 -17.82 4.76
CA ASP A 155 2.63 -18.74 4.18
C ASP A 155 1.21 -18.41 4.70
N GLY A 156 0.30 -18.17 3.76
CA GLY A 156 -1.07 -17.76 4.02
C GLY A 156 -1.34 -16.26 3.82
N ASP A 157 -0.28 -15.44 3.66
CA ASP A 157 -0.40 -14.03 3.30
C ASP A 157 -0.47 -13.84 1.77
N TYR A 158 -0.81 -12.62 1.35
CA TYR A 158 -0.98 -12.24 -0.05
C TYR A 158 -0.18 -10.98 -0.39
N VAL A 159 0.41 -10.95 -1.59
CA VAL A 159 0.96 -9.75 -2.22
C VAL A 159 0.16 -9.47 -3.48
N MET A 160 -0.26 -8.21 -3.65
CA MET A 160 -0.92 -7.70 -4.84
C MET A 160 -0.06 -6.65 -5.53
N PRO A 161 0.93 -7.07 -6.34
CA PRO A 161 1.77 -6.14 -7.07
C PRO A 161 1.04 -5.55 -8.27
N ARG A 162 1.22 -4.26 -8.52
CA ARG A 162 0.76 -3.67 -9.77
C ARG A 162 1.59 -4.20 -10.93
N LYS A 163 0.93 -4.82 -11.89
CA LYS A 163 1.56 -5.40 -13.08
C LYS A 163 2.24 -4.32 -13.91
N ASP A 164 3.40 -4.66 -14.47
CA ASP A 164 4.23 -3.79 -15.31
C ASP A 164 4.83 -2.56 -14.58
N PHE A 165 4.79 -2.58 -13.24
CA PHE A 165 5.49 -1.61 -12.38
C PHE A 165 6.71 -2.26 -11.69
N PRO A 166 7.65 -1.47 -11.14
CA PRO A 166 8.94 -2.01 -10.69
C PRO A 166 8.89 -3.15 -9.68
N VAL A 167 7.89 -3.18 -8.78
CA VAL A 167 7.74 -4.31 -7.85
C VAL A 167 7.42 -5.63 -8.56
N TRP A 168 6.61 -5.58 -9.62
CA TRP A 168 6.20 -6.75 -10.38
C TRP A 168 7.39 -7.44 -11.03
N ASP A 169 8.28 -6.65 -11.63
CA ASP A 169 9.50 -7.17 -12.24
C ASP A 169 10.42 -7.85 -11.22
N LEU A 170 10.59 -7.25 -10.04
CA LEU A 170 11.40 -7.82 -8.97
C LEU A 170 10.80 -9.12 -8.44
N ILE A 171 9.48 -9.13 -8.24
CA ILE A 171 8.73 -10.32 -7.83
C ILE A 171 8.88 -11.45 -8.84
N CYS A 172 8.69 -11.17 -10.13
CA CYS A 172 8.82 -12.17 -11.19
C CYS A 172 10.23 -12.78 -11.22
N LYS A 173 11.27 -11.95 -11.11
CA LYS A 173 12.67 -12.39 -11.10
C LYS A 173 13.06 -13.19 -9.86
N ASN A 174 12.36 -13.00 -8.74
CA ASN A 174 12.74 -13.55 -7.43
C ASN A 174 11.60 -14.34 -6.78
N ARG A 175 10.70 -14.94 -7.58
CA ARG A 175 9.45 -15.56 -7.11
C ARG A 175 9.65 -16.56 -5.97
N SER A 176 10.74 -17.33 -6.01
CA SER A 176 11.08 -18.35 -5.01
C SER A 176 11.41 -17.79 -3.63
N LEU A 177 11.75 -16.49 -3.52
CA LEU A 177 12.03 -15.84 -2.25
C LEU A 177 10.74 -15.40 -1.53
N ILE A 178 9.60 -15.37 -2.23
CA ILE A 178 8.33 -14.87 -1.69
C ILE A 178 7.44 -16.04 -1.30
N LYS A 179 7.20 -16.17 0.01
CA LYS A 179 6.33 -17.22 0.57
C LYS A 179 4.85 -16.91 0.36
N ALA A 180 4.47 -15.63 0.41
CA ALA A 180 3.11 -15.19 0.15
C ALA A 180 2.61 -15.60 -1.25
N GLN A 181 1.28 -15.77 -1.35
CA GLN A 181 0.63 -15.93 -2.64
C GLN A 181 0.61 -14.58 -3.37
N ILE A 182 0.72 -14.60 -4.70
CA ILE A 182 0.86 -13.39 -5.51
C ILE A 182 -0.34 -13.28 -6.44
N TYR A 183 -0.98 -12.12 -6.43
CA TYR A 183 -2.15 -11.80 -7.26
C TYR A 183 -2.00 -10.38 -7.83
N GLU A 184 -1.49 -10.27 -9.04
CA GLU A 184 -1.29 -9.00 -9.72
C GLU A 184 -2.58 -8.29 -10.11
N TRP A 185 -2.48 -6.99 -10.36
CA TRP A 185 -3.56 -6.15 -10.90
C TRP A 185 -2.98 -5.09 -11.85
N SER A 186 -3.74 -4.70 -12.87
CA SER A 186 -3.28 -3.78 -13.92
C SER A 186 -4.02 -2.44 -13.88
N ASP A 187 -5.31 -2.47 -13.52
CA ASP A 187 -6.19 -1.30 -13.45
C ASP A 187 -7.02 -1.25 -12.15
N GLY A 188 -7.88 -0.22 -12.00
CA GLY A 188 -8.73 -0.08 -10.81
C GLY A 188 -9.84 -1.13 -10.69
N GLU A 189 -10.35 -1.66 -11.80
CA GLU A 189 -11.36 -2.73 -11.81
C GLU A 189 -10.74 -4.04 -11.31
N GLU A 190 -9.57 -4.41 -11.85
CA GLU A 190 -8.80 -5.56 -11.40
C GLU A 190 -8.38 -5.42 -9.93
N PHE A 191 -7.90 -4.23 -9.52
CA PHE A 191 -7.56 -3.94 -8.13
C PHE A 191 -8.72 -4.31 -7.19
N LYS A 192 -9.92 -3.78 -7.47
CA LYS A 192 -11.11 -4.01 -6.66
C LYS A 192 -11.53 -5.48 -6.68
N SER A 193 -11.61 -6.07 -7.86
CA SER A 193 -12.04 -7.46 -8.05
C SER A 193 -11.13 -8.44 -7.31
N VAL A 194 -9.81 -8.30 -7.47
CA VAL A 194 -8.83 -9.16 -6.80
C VAL A 194 -8.88 -8.98 -5.29
N LEU A 195 -8.87 -7.74 -4.80
CA LEU A 195 -8.88 -7.46 -3.36
C LEU A 195 -10.12 -8.06 -2.68
N LEU A 196 -11.31 -7.79 -3.22
CA LEU A 196 -12.56 -8.27 -2.63
C LEU A 196 -12.69 -9.80 -2.71
N ARG A 197 -12.17 -10.41 -3.77
CA ARG A 197 -12.09 -11.88 -3.87
C ARG A 197 -11.21 -12.49 -2.79
N LEU A 198 -10.04 -11.89 -2.52
CA LEU A 198 -9.14 -12.36 -1.46
C LEU A 198 -9.77 -12.19 -0.08
N ILE A 199 -10.36 -11.03 0.21
CA ILE A 199 -11.08 -10.77 1.46
C ILE A 199 -12.19 -11.80 1.67
N SER A 200 -13.05 -12.01 0.66
CA SER A 200 -14.15 -12.98 0.73
C SER A 200 -13.66 -14.40 0.99
N ARG A 201 -12.52 -14.78 0.38
CA ARG A 201 -11.89 -16.08 0.60
C ARG A 201 -11.39 -16.23 2.04
N ILE A 202 -10.75 -15.20 2.60
CA ILE A 202 -10.25 -15.20 3.98
C ILE A 202 -11.42 -15.34 4.95
N ILE A 203 -12.46 -14.50 4.81
CA ILE A 203 -13.66 -14.54 5.65
C ILE A 203 -14.32 -15.93 5.59
N SER A 204 -14.41 -16.55 4.40
CA SER A 204 -14.99 -17.89 4.26
C SER A 204 -14.16 -18.97 4.96
N ILE A 205 -12.83 -18.87 4.92
CA ILE A 205 -11.94 -19.82 5.60
C ILE A 205 -12.06 -19.67 7.12
N ASP A 206 -12.09 -18.44 7.63
CA ASP A 206 -12.24 -18.18 9.06
C ASP A 206 -13.63 -18.60 9.57
N GLY A 207 -14.67 -18.36 8.77
CA GLY A 207 -16.03 -18.86 9.03
C GLY A 207 -16.11 -20.39 9.05
N ASN A 208 -15.39 -21.08 8.15
CA ASN A 208 -15.35 -22.54 8.16
C ASN A 208 -14.51 -23.12 9.31
N ASN A 209 -13.43 -22.45 9.73
CA ASN A 209 -12.64 -22.86 10.90
C ASN A 209 -13.42 -22.68 12.22
N THR A 210 -14.26 -21.65 12.31
CA THR A 210 -15.18 -21.45 13.45
C THR A 210 -16.35 -22.43 13.41
N ASN A 211 -16.92 -22.71 12.23
CA ASN A 211 -17.95 -23.73 12.03
C ASN A 211 -17.42 -25.18 12.10
N ALA A 212 -16.12 -25.43 11.95
CA ALA A 212 -15.53 -26.74 12.23
C ALA A 212 -15.60 -27.12 13.72
N ASN A 213 -15.85 -26.13 14.60
CA ASN A 213 -16.20 -26.34 16.01
C ASN A 213 -17.72 -26.32 16.29
N ILE A 214 -18.57 -26.03 15.30
CA ILE A 214 -20.04 -26.04 15.43
C ILE A 214 -20.63 -26.61 14.13
N GLY A 215 -20.88 -27.92 14.16
CA GLY A 215 -21.22 -28.77 13.02
C GLY A 215 -21.98 -28.15 11.84
N GLN A 216 -21.42 -28.40 10.65
CA GLN A 216 -22.13 -28.90 9.47
C GLN A 216 -23.33 -28.09 9.01
N LEU A 217 -23.15 -27.17 8.05
CA LEU A 217 -24.14 -26.92 7.00
C LEU A 217 -23.57 -26.17 5.78
N TYR A 218 -23.88 -26.75 4.61
CA TYR A 218 -23.75 -26.26 3.23
C TYR A 218 -22.39 -26.38 2.51
N SER A 219 -22.24 -27.55 1.87
CA SER A 219 -21.36 -27.80 0.74
C SER A 219 -21.68 -26.91 -0.46
N VAL A 220 -20.67 -26.24 -1.01
CA VAL A 220 -20.67 -25.80 -2.41
C VAL A 220 -19.31 -26.17 -3.01
N ASP A 221 -19.31 -27.19 -3.86
CA ASP A 221 -18.18 -27.58 -4.69
C ASP A 221 -17.78 -26.44 -5.64
N CYS A 222 -16.56 -25.92 -5.50
CA CYS A 222 -15.94 -25.08 -6.52
C CYS A 222 -14.69 -25.78 -7.06
N LYS A 223 -14.84 -26.42 -8.23
CA LYS A 223 -13.74 -26.96 -9.02
C LYS A 223 -12.81 -25.82 -9.43
N LEU A 224 -11.55 -25.94 -9.04
CA LEU A 224 -10.45 -25.07 -9.43
C LEU A 224 -10.14 -25.31 -10.93
N ASN A 225 -10.44 -24.34 -11.78
CA ASN A 225 -9.86 -24.25 -13.12
C ASN A 225 -9.25 -22.86 -13.29
N THR A 226 -7.94 -22.85 -13.53
CA THR A 226 -7.19 -21.70 -14.02
C THR A 226 -7.82 -21.26 -15.35
N MET A 227 -8.51 -20.13 -15.35
CA MET A 227 -8.98 -19.49 -16.57
C MET A 227 -8.46 -18.06 -16.63
N ALA A 228 -7.67 -17.80 -17.67
CA ALA A 228 -7.39 -16.45 -18.14
C ALA A 228 -8.71 -15.81 -18.60
N LEU A 229 -9.00 -14.60 -18.13
CA LEU A 229 -10.19 -13.86 -18.53
C LEU A 229 -10.00 -13.29 -19.96
N PRO A 230 -11.04 -13.27 -20.81
CA PRO A 230 -10.96 -12.66 -22.13
C PRO A 230 -11.02 -11.13 -22.02
N ALA A 231 -10.21 -10.46 -22.85
CA ALA A 231 -10.14 -9.01 -22.94
C ALA A 231 -11.47 -8.42 -23.43
N THR A 232 -12.09 -7.56 -22.63
CA THR A 232 -13.18 -6.67 -23.06
C THR A 232 -12.63 -5.27 -23.26
N SER A 233 -12.84 -4.73 -24.45
CA SER A 233 -12.41 -3.42 -24.91
C SER A 233 -13.08 -2.28 -24.13
N GLY A 234 -12.27 -1.37 -23.59
CA GLY A 234 -12.70 -0.07 -23.05
C GLY A 234 -12.17 0.25 -21.65
N HIS A 235 -10.87 0.04 -21.39
CA HIS A 235 -10.25 0.41 -20.12
C HIS A 235 -9.79 1.87 -20.16
N GLU A 236 -10.28 2.69 -19.24
CA GLU A 236 -9.62 3.96 -18.92
C GLU A 236 -8.27 3.64 -18.27
N ALA A 237 -7.21 3.73 -19.07
CA ALA A 237 -5.86 3.54 -18.59
C ALA A 237 -5.53 4.63 -17.55
N PHE A 238 -4.85 4.24 -16.48
CA PHE A 238 -4.27 5.20 -15.53
C PHE A 238 -3.40 6.23 -16.29
N PRO A 239 -3.33 7.48 -15.80
CA PRO A 239 -2.34 8.43 -16.29
C PRO A 239 -0.94 7.81 -16.15
N GLN A 240 -0.12 7.93 -17.20
CA GLN A 240 1.28 7.52 -17.12
C GLN A 240 1.97 8.26 -15.98
N ALA A 241 2.65 7.53 -15.11
CA ALA A 241 3.53 8.13 -14.11
C ALA A 241 4.61 8.94 -14.85
N LEU A 242 4.85 10.18 -14.40
CA LEU A 242 5.95 10.97 -14.93
C LEU A 242 7.27 10.26 -14.61
N PRO A 243 8.19 10.11 -15.58
CA PRO A 243 9.47 9.48 -15.32
C PRO A 243 10.25 10.32 -14.30
N VAL A 244 10.56 9.73 -13.15
CA VAL A 244 11.52 10.28 -12.20
C VAL A 244 12.90 9.83 -12.66
N LEU A 245 13.71 10.77 -13.13
CA LEU A 245 15.12 10.53 -13.45
C LEU A 245 15.85 10.17 -12.15
N HIS A 246 16.33 8.93 -12.08
CA HIS A 246 17.18 8.42 -11.01
C HIS A 246 18.62 8.94 -11.13
#